data_AF-A0A832NDA1-F1
#
_entry.id   AF-A0A832NDA1-F1
#
_cell.length_a   1.000
_cell.length_b   1.000
_cell.length_c   1.000
_cell.angle_alpha   90.00
_cell.angle_beta   90.00
_cell.angle_gamma   90.00
#
_symmetry.space_group_name_H-M   'P 1'
#
loop_
_entity.id
_entity.type
_entity.pdbx_description
1 polymer ?
#
loop_
_entity_poly.entity_id
_entity_poly.type
_entity_poly.pdbx_seq_one_letter_code
_entity_poly.pdbx_strand_id
1 'polypeptide(L)'
;MVLQPEHPWEGRHVYLYGSVLKLGDKYRMYYQAFVKGFGFFVCLAESEDGISWRKPLLKPLSARMGEDHPTVSVGEEGIPFHRRLSPVEGMSNVVSTYHIPSVIPGTRGLKPYMLFGYTERGYCASFSDDGVNFEEHPSNPVIPLMRFPNRRTRKVWFSDVAPAFFDERKRVFRAMVKTYKVDRQGRTRRCVGMSTSRDFVRWSRPHTIWVPSEEHDEIARGRGFSWADFYGLCPFHLEGRYLGFLWLFLIDHELPRGTHVGKIEVYLAESPDCIRWRLVSHEPIIPSGDWHSGIVTTANQPLLVGGKLRVYFGGSNQLHGLWEMGREGEEARSCIGMAEFEVL
;
A
#
# COMPACT_ATOMS: atom_id res chain seq x y z
N MET A 1 -9.87 14.91 7.89
CA MET A 1 -10.26 13.54 7.53
C MET A 1 -11.34 13.62 6.48
N VAL A 2 -11.32 12.75 5.47
CA VAL A 2 -12.30 12.71 4.35
C VAL A 2 -13.04 11.38 4.25
N LEU A 3 -12.51 10.30 4.84
CA LEU A 3 -13.19 9.00 4.94
C LEU A 3 -12.84 8.35 6.28
N GLN A 4 -13.82 7.71 6.93
CA GLN A 4 -13.69 6.96 8.18
C GLN A 4 -14.46 5.64 8.10
N PRO A 5 -14.21 4.64 8.94
CA PRO A 5 -15.03 3.43 8.98
C PRO A 5 -16.48 3.74 9.39
N GLU A 6 -17.45 3.22 8.63
CA GLU A 6 -18.91 3.42 8.81
C GLU A 6 -19.71 2.13 8.56
N HIS A 7 -19.08 1.11 7.96
CA HIS A 7 -19.73 -0.13 7.58
C HIS A 7 -19.09 -1.38 8.22
N PRO A 8 -19.86 -2.48 8.44
CA PRO A 8 -19.36 -3.67 9.13
C PRO A 8 -18.12 -4.32 8.49
N TRP A 9 -18.02 -4.31 7.16
CA TRP A 9 -16.86 -4.86 6.43
C TRP A 9 -15.62 -3.96 6.48
N GLU A 10 -15.70 -2.79 7.11
CA GLU A 10 -14.56 -1.90 7.36
C GLU A 10 -13.94 -2.15 8.75
N GLY A 11 -14.69 -2.73 9.67
CA GLY A 11 -14.26 -2.89 11.06
C GLY A 11 -13.82 -1.55 11.66
N ARG A 12 -12.54 -1.46 12.06
CA ARG A 12 -11.91 -0.23 12.56
C ARG A 12 -10.92 0.39 11.56
N HIS A 13 -10.85 -0.17 10.36
CA HIS A 13 -9.72 0.03 9.46
C HIS A 13 -10.16 0.48 8.08
N VAL A 14 -9.88 1.74 7.77
CA VAL A 14 -9.89 2.27 6.40
C VAL A 14 -8.48 2.78 6.11
N TYR A 15 -7.75 2.06 5.26
CA TYR A 15 -6.41 2.40 4.79
C TYR A 15 -6.43 2.92 3.37
N LEU A 16 -5.48 3.79 3.04
CA LEU A 16 -5.21 4.19 1.67
C LEU A 16 -3.79 3.81 1.28
N TYR A 17 -3.64 2.52 0.96
CA TYR A 17 -2.61 2.05 0.04
C TYR A 17 -3.01 2.19 -1.43
N GLY A 18 -4.31 2.39 -1.67
CA GLY A 18 -4.94 2.24 -2.97
C GLY A 18 -4.82 3.43 -3.91
N SER A 19 -5.87 3.70 -4.67
CA SER A 19 -5.80 4.65 -5.78
C SER A 19 -6.97 5.62 -5.72
N VAL A 20 -6.68 6.90 -5.94
CA VAL A 20 -7.70 7.92 -6.17
C VAL A 20 -7.59 8.36 -7.62
N LEU A 21 -8.66 8.20 -8.38
CA LEU A 21 -8.74 8.50 -9.80
C LEU A 21 -9.68 9.69 -10.00
N LYS A 22 -9.26 10.63 -10.84
CA LYS A 22 -10.15 11.65 -11.40
C LYS A 22 -10.63 11.19 -12.76
N LEU A 23 -11.94 11.04 -12.92
CA LEU A 23 -12.62 10.49 -14.09
C LEU A 23 -13.58 11.55 -14.64
N GLY A 24 -13.03 12.48 -15.43
CA GLY A 24 -13.77 13.65 -15.89
C GLY A 24 -14.11 14.60 -14.74
N ASP A 25 -15.41 14.75 -14.45
CA ASP A 25 -15.99 15.56 -13.38
C ASP A 25 -16.14 14.82 -12.05
N LYS A 26 -15.88 13.50 -12.02
CA LYS A 26 -16.04 12.67 -10.83
C LYS A 26 -14.71 12.13 -10.33
N TYR A 27 -14.72 11.68 -9.08
CA TYR A 27 -13.60 11.02 -8.42
C TYR A 27 -14.02 9.65 -7.93
N ARG A 28 -13.08 8.70 -8.00
CA ARG A 28 -13.20 7.38 -7.39
C ARG A 28 -12.00 7.09 -6.52
N MET A 29 -12.26 6.63 -5.30
CA MET A 29 -11.26 6.17 -4.35
C MET A 29 -11.44 4.68 -4.15
N TYR A 30 -10.39 3.93 -4.47
CA TYR A 30 -10.25 2.52 -4.14
C TYR A 30 -9.42 2.44 -2.88
N TYR A 31 -10.08 2.21 -1.75
CA TYR A 31 -9.44 2.13 -0.44
C TYR A 31 -9.44 0.70 0.07
N GLN A 32 -8.64 0.43 1.10
CA GLN A 32 -8.57 -0.90 1.69
C GLN A 32 -9.23 -0.91 3.07
N ALA A 33 -10.05 -1.92 3.30
CA ALA A 33 -10.54 -2.30 4.62
C ALA A 33 -9.87 -3.59 5.08
N PHE A 34 -9.79 -3.77 6.39
CA PHE A 34 -9.35 -5.02 7.00
C PHE A 34 -10.23 -5.39 8.18
N VAL A 35 -10.81 -6.58 8.11
CA VAL A 35 -11.54 -7.17 9.23
C VAL A 35 -10.82 -8.44 9.64
N LYS A 36 -10.30 -8.45 10.87
CA LYS A 36 -9.65 -9.61 11.48
C LYS A 36 -10.53 -10.84 11.33
N GLY A 37 -10.00 -11.96 10.84
CA GLY A 37 -10.74 -13.20 10.64
C GLY A 37 -11.55 -13.27 9.33
N PHE A 38 -11.70 -12.17 8.59
CA PHE A 38 -12.28 -12.16 7.24
C PHE A 38 -11.25 -11.88 6.15
N GLY A 39 -10.31 -10.97 6.38
CA GLY A 39 -9.27 -10.61 5.42
C GLY A 39 -9.34 -9.16 4.96
N PHE A 40 -8.69 -8.90 3.82
CA PHE A 40 -8.63 -7.59 3.20
C PHE A 40 -9.74 -7.40 2.18
N PHE A 41 -10.29 -6.20 2.14
CA PHE A 41 -11.27 -5.81 1.14
C PHE A 41 -10.81 -4.54 0.45
N VAL A 42 -10.87 -4.54 -0.87
CA VAL A 42 -10.77 -3.33 -1.69
C VAL A 42 -12.17 -2.77 -1.82
N CYS A 43 -12.39 -1.55 -1.37
CA CYS A 43 -13.68 -0.88 -1.32
C CYS A 43 -13.68 0.35 -2.24
N LEU A 44 -14.86 0.72 -2.76
CA LEU A 44 -15.04 1.90 -3.61
C LEU A 44 -15.76 3.03 -2.87
N ALA A 45 -15.23 4.24 -2.96
CA ALA A 45 -15.93 5.48 -2.65
C ALA A 45 -15.94 6.41 -3.87
N GLU A 46 -17.01 7.18 -4.03
CA GLU A 46 -17.21 8.13 -5.15
C GLU A 46 -17.41 9.54 -4.62
N SER A 47 -16.99 10.54 -5.40
CA SER A 47 -17.11 11.95 -5.03
C SER A 47 -17.23 12.83 -6.28
N GLU A 48 -17.89 13.99 -6.16
CA GLU A 48 -18.00 15.00 -7.23
C GLU A 48 -16.95 16.12 -7.07
N ASP A 49 -16.48 16.38 -5.85
CA ASP A 49 -15.55 17.47 -5.51
C ASP A 49 -14.16 16.96 -5.06
N GLY A 50 -14.04 15.66 -4.83
CA GLY A 50 -12.87 15.01 -4.24
C GLY A 50 -12.73 15.25 -2.72
N ILE A 51 -13.71 15.86 -2.07
CA ILE A 51 -13.68 16.22 -0.64
C ILE A 51 -14.75 15.44 0.10
N SER A 52 -15.97 15.44 -0.43
CA SER A 52 -17.14 14.77 0.11
C SER A 52 -17.31 13.42 -0.57
N TRP A 53 -17.21 12.34 0.18
CA TRP A 53 -17.19 10.98 -0.36
C TRP A 53 -18.43 10.18 0.03
N ARG A 54 -18.98 9.43 -0.93
CA ARG A 54 -20.08 8.48 -0.74
C ARG A 54 -19.56 7.06 -0.96
N LYS A 55 -19.98 6.12 -0.10
CA LYS A 55 -19.71 4.69 -0.23
C LYS A 55 -20.95 3.97 -0.81
N PRO A 56 -21.02 3.72 -2.13
CA PRO A 56 -22.16 3.06 -2.74
C PRO A 56 -22.34 1.61 -2.28
N LEU A 57 -23.56 1.16 -2.00
CA LEU A 57 -23.86 -0.26 -1.86
C LEU A 57 -23.98 -0.88 -3.26
N LEU A 58 -22.94 -1.58 -3.72
CA LEU A 58 -22.78 -2.05 -5.10
C LEU A 58 -23.23 -3.49 -5.30
N LYS A 59 -22.76 -4.40 -4.43
CA LYS A 59 -23.01 -5.84 -4.58
C LYS A 59 -23.07 -6.56 -3.24
N PRO A 60 -23.81 -7.69 -3.14
CA PRO A 60 -23.81 -8.50 -1.93
C PRO A 60 -22.41 -8.97 -1.59
N LEU A 61 -22.04 -8.88 -0.31
CA LEU A 61 -20.89 -9.55 0.26
C LEU A 61 -21.38 -10.84 0.92
N SER A 62 -20.95 -11.97 0.38
CA SER A 62 -21.03 -13.27 1.06
C SER A 62 -19.61 -13.71 1.38
N ALA A 63 -18.97 -13.06 2.36
CA ALA A 63 -17.62 -13.41 2.74
C ALA A 63 -17.61 -14.75 3.49
N ARG A 64 -17.29 -15.85 2.80
CA ARG A 64 -16.78 -17.07 3.42
C ARG A 64 -15.28 -17.15 3.15
N MET A 65 -14.51 -17.26 4.22
CA MET A 65 -13.08 -17.56 4.29
C MET A 65 -12.16 -16.41 3.87
N GLY A 66 -11.23 -16.05 4.77
CA GLY A 66 -10.12 -15.17 4.45
C GLY A 66 -9.03 -15.94 3.72
N GLU A 67 -8.52 -15.37 2.64
CA GLU A 67 -7.26 -15.80 2.05
C GLU A 67 -6.13 -15.37 3.00
N ASP A 68 -5.20 -16.28 3.27
CA ASP A 68 -4.03 -15.97 4.08
C ASP A 68 -3.05 -15.14 3.24
N HIS A 69 -2.77 -13.90 3.61
CA HIS A 69 -1.77 -13.08 2.92
C HIS A 69 -0.44 -13.15 3.69
N PRO A 70 0.50 -14.04 3.34
CA PRO A 70 1.74 -14.17 4.10
C PRO A 70 2.57 -12.90 3.96
N THR A 71 3.00 -12.32 5.07
CA THR A 71 3.91 -11.16 5.10
C THR A 71 5.26 -11.53 5.70
N VAL A 72 5.23 -12.35 6.76
CA VAL A 72 6.39 -12.94 7.42
C VAL A 72 6.01 -14.27 8.08
N SER A 73 6.88 -15.27 8.01
CA SER A 73 6.72 -16.54 8.73
C SER A 73 7.97 -16.87 9.54
N VAL A 74 7.81 -17.64 10.63
CA VAL A 74 8.92 -18.10 11.48
C VAL A 74 8.82 -19.63 11.62
N GLY A 75 9.72 -20.38 10.99
CA GLY A 75 9.61 -21.84 10.88
C GLY A 75 8.56 -22.32 9.86
N GLU A 76 8.11 -23.58 9.98
CA GLU A 76 7.07 -24.20 9.13
C GLU A 76 5.63 -23.88 9.59
N GLU A 77 5.46 -23.31 10.77
CA GLU A 77 4.16 -22.90 11.28
C GLU A 77 3.84 -21.48 10.79
N GLY A 78 2.87 -21.36 9.89
CA GLY A 78 2.23 -20.07 9.63
C GLY A 78 1.56 -19.56 10.90
N ILE A 79 1.54 -18.23 11.12
CA ILE A 79 0.72 -17.63 12.17
C ILE A 79 -0.73 -17.68 11.65
N PRO A 80 -1.64 -18.49 12.21
CA PRO A 80 -2.97 -18.66 11.63
C PRO A 80 -3.78 -17.37 11.78
N PHE A 81 -4.27 -16.81 10.66
CA PHE A 81 -5.12 -15.60 10.65
C PHE A 81 -6.60 -15.90 10.83
N HIS A 82 -7.01 -16.91 11.59
CA HIS A 82 -8.43 -17.29 11.64
C HIS A 82 -8.95 -17.46 13.07
N ARG A 83 -9.80 -16.52 13.48
CA ARG A 83 -10.85 -16.77 14.49
C ARG A 83 -12.17 -16.83 13.72
N ARG A 84 -12.96 -17.89 13.90
CA ARG A 84 -14.33 -17.97 13.32
C ARG A 84 -15.12 -16.74 13.78
N LEU A 85 -15.57 -15.93 12.83
CA LEU A 85 -16.47 -14.81 13.07
C LEU A 85 -17.77 -15.03 12.28
N SER A 86 -18.86 -14.46 12.79
CA SER A 86 -20.19 -14.51 12.17
C SER A 86 -20.15 -13.84 10.79
N PRO A 87 -20.66 -14.46 9.73
CA PRO A 87 -20.54 -13.93 8.37
C PRO A 87 -21.04 -12.48 8.26
N VAL A 88 -20.30 -11.63 7.54
CA VAL A 88 -20.82 -10.32 7.11
C VAL A 88 -21.66 -10.57 5.88
N GLU A 89 -22.98 -10.57 6.05
CA GLU A 89 -23.97 -10.71 4.97
C GLU A 89 -24.69 -9.38 4.75
N GLY A 90 -24.67 -8.89 3.52
CA GLY A 90 -25.35 -7.65 3.14
C GLY A 90 -24.78 -7.03 1.88
N MET A 91 -25.44 -6.01 1.37
CA MET A 91 -24.87 -5.20 0.29
C MET A 91 -23.62 -4.47 0.80
N SER A 92 -22.59 -4.38 -0.04
CA SER A 92 -21.31 -3.75 0.28
C SER A 92 -20.78 -2.94 -0.88
N ASN A 93 -19.74 -2.14 -0.62
CA ASN A 93 -18.96 -1.43 -1.65
C ASN A 93 -17.63 -2.15 -1.98
N VAL A 94 -17.49 -3.41 -1.58
CA VAL A 94 -16.28 -4.21 -1.83
C VAL A 94 -16.22 -4.57 -3.32
N VAL A 95 -15.07 -4.36 -3.96
CA VAL A 95 -14.84 -4.64 -5.39
C VAL A 95 -13.81 -5.76 -5.64
N SER A 96 -12.92 -6.04 -4.68
CA SER A 96 -11.89 -7.09 -4.73
C SER A 96 -11.42 -7.46 -3.31
N THR A 97 -10.65 -8.54 -3.15
CA THR A 97 -10.05 -9.02 -1.90
C THR A 97 -8.52 -8.90 -1.87
N TYR A 98 -7.91 -8.27 -2.88
CA TYR A 98 -6.45 -8.15 -2.94
C TYR A 98 -5.88 -7.28 -1.81
N HIS A 99 -4.68 -7.64 -1.37
CA HIS A 99 -3.91 -6.84 -0.43
C HIS A 99 -3.12 -5.74 -1.16
N ILE A 100 -3.13 -4.50 -0.64
CA ILE A 100 -2.41 -3.31 -1.16
C ILE A 100 -2.67 -3.13 -2.67
N PRO A 101 -3.94 -2.86 -3.04
CA PRO A 101 -4.33 -2.80 -4.45
C PRO A 101 -3.82 -1.51 -5.10
N SER A 102 -3.57 -1.58 -6.39
CA SER A 102 -3.36 -0.43 -7.27
C SER A 102 -4.39 -0.50 -8.38
N VAL A 103 -5.32 0.45 -8.44
CA VAL A 103 -6.27 0.57 -9.54
C VAL A 103 -5.81 1.67 -10.48
N ILE A 104 -5.55 1.30 -11.73
CA ILE A 104 -4.94 2.15 -12.75
C ILE A 104 -5.92 2.28 -13.92
N PRO A 105 -6.16 3.50 -14.45
CA PRO A 105 -6.93 3.68 -15.67
C PRO A 105 -6.30 2.92 -16.84
N GLY A 106 -7.15 2.26 -17.63
CA GLY A 106 -6.78 1.60 -18.87
C GLY A 106 -6.11 2.54 -19.86
N THR A 107 -5.11 2.05 -20.56
CA THR A 107 -4.56 2.73 -21.74
C THR A 107 -5.12 2.11 -23.01
N ARG A 108 -4.90 2.74 -24.17
CA ARG A 108 -5.48 2.31 -25.46
C ARG A 108 -5.24 0.81 -25.71
N GLY A 109 -6.32 0.05 -25.88
CA GLY A 109 -6.29 -1.39 -26.14
C GLY A 109 -6.41 -2.28 -24.89
N LEU A 110 -6.44 -1.69 -23.70
CA LEU A 110 -6.70 -2.39 -22.43
C LEU A 110 -8.08 -2.03 -21.87
N LYS A 111 -8.56 -2.82 -20.91
CA LYS A 111 -9.81 -2.57 -20.18
C LYS A 111 -9.74 -1.23 -19.42
N PRO A 112 -10.86 -0.49 -19.27
CA PRO A 112 -10.92 0.82 -18.61
C PRO A 112 -10.33 0.87 -17.19
N TYR A 113 -10.38 -0.22 -16.44
CA TYR A 113 -9.78 -0.33 -15.11
C TYR A 113 -8.94 -1.59 -15.01
N MET A 114 -7.74 -1.43 -14.48
CA MET A 114 -6.81 -2.51 -14.22
C MET A 114 -6.44 -2.47 -12.74
N LEU A 115 -6.53 -3.61 -12.06
CA LEU A 115 -6.22 -3.73 -10.64
C LEU A 115 -5.06 -4.71 -10.48
N PHE A 116 -4.02 -4.26 -9.79
CA PHE A 116 -2.85 -5.06 -9.43
C PHE A 116 -2.75 -5.14 -7.91
N GLY A 117 -2.59 -6.34 -7.35
CA GLY A 117 -2.52 -6.49 -5.89
C GLY A 117 -2.04 -7.86 -5.45
N TYR A 118 -1.80 -7.99 -4.14
CA TYR A 118 -1.13 -9.13 -3.55
C TYR A 118 -2.10 -10.19 -3.01
N THR A 119 -1.76 -11.46 -3.21
CA THR A 119 -2.47 -12.67 -2.75
C THR A 119 -1.45 -13.69 -2.23
N GLU A 120 -1.92 -14.81 -1.68
CA GLU A 120 -1.08 -15.97 -1.32
C GLU A 120 -0.27 -16.56 -2.49
N ARG A 121 -0.70 -16.32 -3.74
CA ARG A 121 -0.01 -16.79 -4.95
C ARG A 121 1.11 -15.83 -5.39
N GLY A 122 1.13 -14.60 -4.88
CA GLY A 122 1.94 -13.49 -5.37
C GLY A 122 1.07 -12.33 -5.85
N TYR A 123 1.59 -11.51 -6.77
CA TYR A 123 0.83 -10.41 -7.33
C TYR A 123 -0.03 -10.88 -8.51
N CYS A 124 -1.30 -10.48 -8.48
CA CYS A 124 -2.31 -10.83 -9.46
C CYS A 124 -2.81 -9.57 -10.17
N ALA A 125 -3.28 -9.74 -11.40
CA ALA A 125 -3.94 -8.70 -12.19
C ALA A 125 -5.42 -9.05 -12.38
N SER A 126 -6.28 -8.05 -12.29
CA SER A 126 -7.69 -8.15 -12.66
C SER A 126 -8.13 -6.93 -13.44
N PHE A 127 -9.18 -7.07 -14.23
CA PHE A 127 -9.62 -6.08 -15.19
C PHE A 127 -11.12 -5.82 -15.06
N SER A 128 -11.55 -4.59 -15.34
CA SER A 128 -12.95 -4.21 -15.25
C SER A 128 -13.32 -3.16 -16.29
N ASP A 129 -14.53 -3.25 -16.83
CA ASP A 129 -15.12 -2.23 -17.70
C ASP A 129 -15.73 -1.06 -16.90
N ASP A 130 -16.24 -1.33 -15.71
CA ASP A 130 -17.00 -0.38 -14.90
C ASP A 130 -16.28 0.09 -13.62
N GLY A 131 -15.16 -0.54 -13.27
CA GLY A 131 -14.39 -0.25 -12.05
C GLY A 131 -15.03 -0.83 -10.79
N VAL A 132 -15.99 -1.74 -10.92
CA VAL A 132 -16.73 -2.38 -9.81
C VAL A 132 -16.64 -3.90 -9.90
N ASN A 133 -16.78 -4.42 -11.11
CA ASN A 133 -16.75 -5.84 -11.42
C ASN A 133 -15.40 -6.19 -12.04
N PHE A 134 -14.45 -6.59 -11.19
CA PHE A 134 -13.12 -7.01 -11.59
C PHE A 134 -13.05 -8.51 -11.83
N GLU A 135 -12.49 -8.90 -12.96
CA GLU A 135 -12.25 -10.29 -13.34
C GLU A 135 -10.75 -10.57 -13.36
N GLU A 136 -10.31 -11.63 -12.68
CA GLU A 136 -8.92 -12.05 -12.68
C GLU A 136 -8.43 -12.47 -14.06
N HIS A 137 -7.18 -12.14 -14.38
CA HIS A 137 -6.54 -12.66 -15.58
C HIS A 137 -6.20 -14.16 -15.41
N PRO A 138 -6.43 -15.02 -16.43
CA PRO A 138 -6.11 -16.44 -16.35
C PRO A 138 -4.62 -16.78 -16.10
N SER A 139 -3.72 -15.84 -16.40
CA SER A 139 -2.27 -16.00 -16.17
C SER A 139 -1.81 -15.62 -14.77
N ASN A 140 -2.72 -15.34 -13.84
CA ASN A 140 -2.36 -15.05 -12.45
C ASN A 140 -1.68 -16.25 -11.77
N PRO A 141 -0.70 -16.02 -10.87
CA PRO A 141 -0.15 -14.71 -10.52
C PRO A 141 0.77 -14.16 -11.63
N VAL A 142 0.68 -12.86 -11.89
CA VAL A 142 1.51 -12.17 -12.89
C VAL A 142 2.93 -11.88 -12.39
N ILE A 143 3.13 -11.83 -11.06
CA ILE A 143 4.44 -11.95 -10.41
C ILE A 143 4.31 -13.01 -9.32
N PRO A 144 5.02 -14.15 -9.42
CA PRO A 144 4.94 -15.21 -8.41
C PRO A 144 5.34 -14.76 -7.01
N LEU A 145 4.78 -15.43 -5.99
CA LEU A 145 5.11 -15.21 -4.59
C LEU A 145 6.63 -15.21 -4.36
N MET A 146 7.16 -14.08 -3.88
CA MET A 146 8.59 -13.93 -3.60
C MET A 146 8.89 -14.18 -2.13
N ARG A 147 9.98 -14.91 -1.87
CA ARG A 147 10.42 -15.35 -0.54
C ARG A 147 11.83 -14.87 -0.25
N PHE A 148 12.05 -14.29 0.92
CA PHE A 148 13.34 -13.76 1.36
C PHE A 148 13.71 -14.35 2.73
N PRO A 149 14.36 -15.52 2.76
CA PRO A 149 14.75 -16.16 4.01
C PRO A 149 15.91 -15.42 4.69
N ASN A 150 15.82 -15.24 6.01
CA ASN A 150 16.94 -14.82 6.86
C ASN A 150 17.28 -15.96 7.84
N ARG A 151 18.45 -16.56 7.66
CA ARG A 151 18.91 -17.69 8.48
C ARG A 151 19.13 -17.31 9.95
N ARG A 152 19.55 -16.07 10.22
CA ARG A 152 19.84 -15.60 11.59
C ARG A 152 18.56 -15.48 12.41
N THR A 153 17.52 -14.91 11.84
CA THR A 153 16.22 -14.76 12.53
C THR A 153 15.30 -15.96 12.34
N ARG A 154 15.67 -16.90 11.45
CA ARG A 154 14.85 -18.05 11.02
C ARG A 154 13.50 -17.65 10.43
N LYS A 155 13.43 -16.45 9.86
CA LYS A 155 12.23 -15.90 9.24
C LYS A 155 12.26 -16.01 7.72
N VAL A 156 11.10 -16.12 7.11
CA VAL A 156 10.91 -15.90 5.67
C VAL A 156 10.01 -14.68 5.50
N TRP A 157 10.52 -13.69 4.77
CA TRP A 157 9.77 -12.48 4.44
C TRP A 157 9.16 -12.60 3.04
N PHE A 158 7.98 -12.01 2.87
CA PHE A 158 7.24 -12.03 1.61
C PHE A 158 7.04 -10.60 1.10
N SER A 159 6.95 -10.44 -0.21
CA SER A 159 6.75 -9.14 -0.85
C SER A 159 5.25 -8.85 -0.97
N ASP A 160 4.69 -8.20 0.04
CA ASP A 160 3.25 -7.89 0.13
C ASP A 160 2.89 -6.44 -0.30
N VAL A 161 3.89 -5.58 -0.56
CA VAL A 161 3.68 -4.17 -0.96
C VAL A 161 4.23 -3.94 -2.38
N ALA A 162 3.40 -3.47 -3.31
CA ALA A 162 3.86 -3.04 -4.63
C ALA A 162 2.93 -2.00 -5.28
N PRO A 163 3.01 -0.71 -4.89
CA PRO A 163 2.33 0.36 -5.59
C PRO A 163 2.66 0.32 -7.08
N ALA A 164 1.63 0.27 -7.92
CA ALA A 164 1.76 0.23 -9.37
C ALA A 164 1.13 1.45 -10.03
N PHE A 165 1.74 1.89 -11.12
CA PHE A 165 1.30 3.05 -11.90
C PHE A 165 1.68 2.88 -13.37
N PHE A 166 1.05 3.69 -14.24
CA PHE A 166 1.46 3.83 -15.62
C PHE A 166 2.49 4.97 -15.74
N ASP A 167 3.71 4.64 -16.15
CA ASP A 167 4.75 5.62 -16.47
C ASP A 167 4.50 6.17 -17.88
N GLU A 168 3.87 7.35 -17.96
CA GLU A 168 3.54 8.00 -19.23
C GLU A 168 4.78 8.32 -20.07
N ARG A 169 5.91 8.67 -19.43
CA ARG A 169 7.16 9.02 -20.12
C ARG A 169 7.76 7.83 -20.86
N LYS A 170 7.70 6.64 -20.25
CA LYS A 170 8.25 5.42 -20.85
C LYS A 170 7.19 4.55 -21.51
N ARG A 171 5.90 4.89 -21.34
CA ARG A 171 4.73 4.16 -21.84
C ARG A 171 4.75 2.70 -21.41
N VAL A 172 5.02 2.47 -20.12
CA VAL A 172 5.04 1.15 -19.49
C VAL A 172 4.37 1.22 -18.13
N PHE A 173 3.80 0.11 -17.68
CA PHE A 173 3.43 -0.07 -16.30
C PHE A 173 4.67 -0.34 -15.45
N ARG A 174 4.70 0.22 -14.25
CA ARG A 174 5.72 -0.04 -13.24
C ARG A 174 5.07 -0.41 -11.93
N ALA A 175 5.66 -1.36 -11.22
CA ALA A 175 5.32 -1.73 -9.87
C ALA A 175 6.56 -1.55 -8.99
N MET A 176 6.42 -0.80 -7.91
CA MET A 176 7.47 -0.57 -6.90
C MET A 176 7.43 -1.69 -5.86
N VAL A 177 7.93 -2.86 -6.26
CA VAL A 177 7.80 -4.12 -5.52
C VAL A 177 8.74 -4.16 -4.32
N LYS A 178 8.21 -4.38 -3.12
CA LYS A 178 9.00 -4.54 -1.89
C LYS A 178 9.95 -5.73 -2.02
N THR A 179 11.23 -5.48 -1.80
CA THR A 179 12.26 -6.53 -1.76
C THR A 179 12.99 -6.50 -0.45
N TYR A 180 13.83 -7.49 -0.18
CA TYR A 180 14.56 -7.57 1.08
C TYR A 180 16.03 -7.85 0.86
N LYS A 181 16.87 -7.27 1.70
CA LYS A 181 18.30 -7.61 1.82
C LYS A 181 18.66 -7.82 3.29
N VAL A 182 19.56 -8.76 3.56
CA VAL A 182 20.16 -8.90 4.89
C VAL A 182 21.37 -7.98 4.98
N ASP A 183 21.40 -7.09 5.97
CA ASP A 183 22.52 -6.17 6.15
C ASP A 183 23.67 -6.80 6.96
N ARG A 184 24.75 -6.02 7.15
CA ARG A 184 25.94 -6.48 7.90
C ARG A 184 25.66 -6.78 9.37
N GLN A 185 24.62 -6.19 9.94
CA GLN A 185 24.18 -6.47 11.31
C GLN A 185 23.24 -7.67 11.37
N GLY A 186 22.95 -8.33 10.24
CA GLY A 186 22.08 -9.49 10.12
C GLY A 186 20.59 -9.16 10.15
N ARG A 187 20.22 -7.87 10.06
CA ARG A 187 18.83 -7.41 10.02
C ARG A 187 18.26 -7.65 8.63
N THR A 188 16.97 -7.98 8.54
CA THR A 188 16.27 -8.03 7.25
C THR A 188 15.76 -6.63 6.92
N ARG A 189 16.32 -5.98 5.90
CA ARG A 189 15.98 -4.62 5.48
C ARG A 189 14.94 -4.65 4.37
N ARG A 190 13.79 -4.00 4.55
CA ARG A 190 12.84 -3.73 3.47
C ARG A 190 13.42 -2.69 2.51
N CYS A 191 13.43 -3.04 1.25
CA CYS A 191 14.00 -2.29 0.14
C CYS A 191 12.91 -2.03 -0.90
N VAL A 192 13.12 -1.03 -1.76
CA VAL A 192 12.30 -0.83 -2.95
C VAL A 192 12.93 -1.58 -4.11
N GLY A 193 12.16 -2.46 -4.73
CA GLY A 193 12.45 -3.01 -6.05
C GLY A 193 11.49 -2.51 -7.10
N MET A 194 11.72 -2.93 -8.34
CA MET A 194 10.90 -2.54 -9.47
C MET A 194 10.67 -3.72 -10.41
N SER A 195 9.45 -3.80 -10.91
CA SER A 195 9.09 -4.58 -12.08
C SER A 195 8.34 -3.71 -13.09
N THR A 196 8.45 -4.05 -14.37
CA THR A 196 7.86 -3.32 -15.48
C THR A 196 7.07 -4.26 -16.39
N SER A 197 6.00 -3.74 -17.00
CA SER A 197 5.18 -4.45 -17.99
C SER A 197 4.69 -3.49 -19.07
N ARG A 198 4.47 -4.00 -20.29
CA ARG A 198 3.84 -3.22 -21.37
C ARG A 198 2.34 -3.49 -21.52
N ASP A 199 1.89 -4.65 -21.05
CA ASP A 199 0.54 -5.17 -21.27
C ASP A 199 -0.21 -5.45 -19.96
N PHE A 200 0.39 -5.10 -18.81
CA PHE A 200 -0.13 -5.33 -17.47
C PHE A 200 -0.20 -6.81 -17.02
N VAL A 201 0.18 -7.74 -17.89
CA VAL A 201 0.11 -9.19 -17.64
C VAL A 201 1.50 -9.81 -17.57
N ARG A 202 2.40 -9.43 -18.48
CA ARG A 202 3.78 -9.94 -18.53
C ARG A 202 4.69 -8.94 -17.84
N TRP A 203 5.07 -9.27 -16.61
CA TRP A 203 5.95 -8.45 -15.78
C TRP A 203 7.37 -8.98 -15.81
N SER A 204 8.35 -8.08 -15.85
CA SER A 204 9.76 -8.43 -15.68
C SER A 204 10.01 -9.01 -14.28
N ARG A 205 11.10 -9.78 -14.11
CA ARG A 205 11.53 -10.17 -12.76
C ARG A 205 11.78 -8.92 -11.89
N PRO A 206 11.27 -8.84 -10.65
CA PRO A 206 11.59 -7.73 -9.76
C PRO A 206 13.08 -7.67 -9.42
N HIS A 207 13.65 -6.45 -9.46
CA HIS A 207 15.02 -6.18 -9.03
C HIS A 207 15.03 -5.07 -7.99
N THR A 208 15.84 -5.21 -6.93
CA THR A 208 16.02 -4.16 -5.91
C THR A 208 16.71 -2.93 -6.52
N ILE A 209 16.08 -1.77 -6.42
CA ILE A 209 16.59 -0.49 -6.94
C ILE A 209 17.01 0.48 -5.85
N TRP A 210 16.47 0.35 -4.63
CA TRP A 210 16.83 1.22 -3.52
C TRP A 210 16.86 0.45 -2.21
N VAL A 211 17.98 0.55 -1.51
CA VAL A 211 18.24 -0.09 -0.22
C VAL A 211 18.42 1.03 0.83
N PRO A 212 17.81 0.92 2.01
CA PRO A 212 18.06 1.85 3.11
C PRO A 212 19.57 1.99 3.40
N SER A 213 20.01 3.23 3.58
CA SER A 213 21.40 3.62 3.88
C SER A 213 21.54 4.14 5.30
N GLU A 214 22.78 4.44 5.72
CA GLU A 214 23.05 5.03 7.04
C GLU A 214 22.31 6.36 7.25
N GLU A 215 22.18 7.19 6.21
CA GLU A 215 21.38 8.42 6.25
C GLU A 215 19.95 8.17 6.74
N HIS A 216 19.32 7.08 6.29
CA HIS A 216 17.96 6.74 6.70
C HIS A 216 17.95 6.25 8.16
N ASP A 217 18.96 5.49 8.57
CA ASP A 217 19.11 5.03 9.96
C ASP A 217 19.37 6.23 10.90
N GLU A 218 20.10 7.25 10.46
CA GLU A 218 20.30 8.52 11.18
C GLU A 218 18.99 9.29 11.36
N ILE A 219 18.15 9.38 10.33
CA ILE A 219 16.80 9.95 10.45
C ILE A 219 16.00 9.21 11.52
N ALA A 220 15.95 7.88 11.48
CA ALA A 220 15.23 7.09 12.48
C ALA A 220 15.75 7.35 13.91
N ARG A 221 17.08 7.34 14.12
CA ARG A 221 17.67 7.62 15.44
C ARG A 221 17.41 9.03 15.92
N GLY A 222 17.47 10.02 15.03
CA GLY A 222 17.10 11.41 15.34
C GLY A 222 15.63 11.56 15.78
N ARG A 223 14.77 10.61 15.41
CA ARG A 223 13.35 10.53 15.80
C ARG A 223 13.09 9.57 16.97
N GLY A 224 14.13 9.03 17.60
CA GLY A 224 14.02 8.10 18.74
C GLY A 224 13.74 6.64 18.38
N PHE A 225 13.96 6.23 17.12
CA PHE A 225 13.84 4.86 16.64
C PHE A 225 15.22 4.22 16.41
N SER A 226 15.28 2.90 16.22
CA SER A 226 16.53 2.16 16.11
C SER A 226 17.15 2.22 14.70
N TRP A 227 16.33 2.06 13.65
CA TRP A 227 16.77 2.15 12.24
C TRP A 227 15.59 2.41 11.29
N ALA A 228 15.87 2.65 10.00
CA ALA A 228 14.83 2.89 9.01
C ALA A 228 14.78 1.81 7.93
N ASP A 229 13.59 1.56 7.41
CA ASP A 229 13.34 0.68 6.26
C ASP A 229 12.39 1.35 5.27
N PHE A 230 12.28 0.82 4.05
CA PHE A 230 11.30 1.31 3.09
C PHE A 230 10.04 0.44 3.11
N TYR A 231 8.92 0.99 3.57
CA TYR A 231 7.65 0.27 3.58
C TYR A 231 7.06 0.17 2.16
N GLY A 232 7.15 1.26 1.39
CA GLY A 232 6.74 1.35 -0.01
C GLY A 232 7.17 2.67 -0.64
N LEU A 233 7.03 2.77 -1.96
CA LEU A 233 7.34 3.97 -2.73
C LEU A 233 6.24 4.18 -3.79
N CYS A 234 5.71 5.40 -3.85
CA CYS A 234 4.65 5.80 -4.77
C CYS A 234 5.14 6.89 -5.73
N PRO A 235 5.67 6.52 -6.92
CA PRO A 235 6.21 7.47 -7.88
C PRO A 235 5.13 8.20 -8.67
N PHE A 236 5.41 9.46 -8.98
CA PHE A 236 4.61 10.27 -9.89
C PHE A 236 5.50 11.22 -10.69
N HIS A 237 4.95 11.73 -11.78
CA HIS A 237 5.64 12.68 -12.64
C HIS A 237 5.14 14.10 -12.34
N LEU A 238 6.07 15.03 -12.18
CA LEU A 238 5.77 16.45 -12.03
C LEU A 238 6.90 17.25 -12.67
N GLU A 239 6.54 18.18 -13.56
CA GLU A 239 7.48 19.15 -14.18
C GLU A 239 8.77 18.52 -14.73
N GLY A 240 8.65 17.39 -15.41
CA GLY A 240 9.80 16.75 -16.04
C GLY A 240 10.69 15.92 -15.08
N ARG A 241 10.32 15.78 -13.81
CA ARG A 241 11.04 15.00 -12.79
C ARG A 241 10.19 13.82 -12.31
N TYR A 242 10.82 12.73 -11.88
CA TYR A 242 10.12 11.75 -11.04
C TYR A 242 10.24 12.20 -9.60
N LEU A 243 9.09 12.38 -8.97
CA LEU A 243 8.97 12.49 -7.53
C LEU A 243 8.36 11.20 -7.00
N GLY A 244 8.46 10.98 -5.70
CA GLY A 244 7.87 9.82 -5.07
C GLY A 244 7.57 10.05 -3.60
N PHE A 245 6.42 9.55 -3.16
CA PHE A 245 6.11 9.44 -1.75
C PHE A 245 6.76 8.17 -1.21
N LEU A 246 7.88 8.33 -0.50
CA LEU A 246 8.52 7.23 0.22
C LEU A 246 7.81 7.05 1.55
N TRP A 247 7.29 5.85 1.79
CA TRP A 247 6.79 5.46 3.10
C TRP A 247 7.98 4.96 3.92
N LEU A 248 8.61 5.86 4.67
CA LEU A 248 9.77 5.56 5.49
C LEU A 248 9.32 4.93 6.81
N PHE A 249 9.76 3.70 7.06
CA PHE A 249 9.44 2.94 8.26
C PHE A 249 10.53 3.16 9.30
N LEU A 250 10.26 4.00 10.30
CA LEU A 250 11.09 4.21 11.47
C LEU A 250 10.86 3.06 12.46
N ILE A 251 11.78 2.11 12.50
CA ILE A 251 11.64 0.87 13.25
C ILE A 251 12.20 1.04 14.65
N ASP A 252 11.37 0.72 15.64
CA ASP A 252 11.78 0.61 17.04
C ASP A 252 12.51 -0.72 17.26
N HIS A 253 11.83 -1.84 16.97
CA HIS A 253 12.41 -3.18 17.10
C HIS A 253 11.77 -4.22 16.17
N GLU A 254 12.44 -5.36 16.00
CA GLU A 254 11.92 -6.54 15.30
C GLU A 254 11.25 -7.49 16.30
N LEU A 255 10.00 -7.93 16.04
CA LEU A 255 9.32 -8.91 16.90
C LEU A 255 9.98 -10.29 16.76
N PRO A 256 10.15 -11.11 17.81
CA PRO A 256 10.73 -12.46 17.66
C PRO A 256 9.93 -13.36 16.71
N ARG A 257 8.60 -13.28 16.79
CA ARG A 257 7.65 -13.89 15.85
C ARG A 257 6.81 -12.76 15.27
N GLY A 258 6.96 -12.51 13.97
CA GLY A 258 6.25 -11.43 13.32
C GLY A 258 7.14 -10.39 12.64
N THR A 259 6.54 -9.25 12.36
CA THR A 259 7.12 -8.14 11.59
C THR A 259 7.95 -7.20 12.48
N HIS A 260 8.13 -5.96 12.04
CA HIS A 260 8.78 -4.90 12.82
C HIS A 260 7.73 -4.01 13.49
N VAL A 261 8.05 -3.51 14.69
CA VAL A 261 7.28 -2.46 15.37
C VAL A 261 7.89 -1.11 15.06
N GLY A 262 7.05 -0.11 14.77
CA GLY A 262 7.50 1.25 14.60
C GLY A 262 6.53 2.14 13.85
N LYS A 263 7.01 3.34 13.50
CA LYS A 263 6.23 4.39 12.88
C LYS A 263 6.45 4.43 11.38
N ILE A 264 5.42 4.72 10.59
CA ILE A 264 5.57 4.95 9.15
C ILE A 264 5.17 6.39 8.84
N GLU A 265 6.07 7.10 8.17
CA GLU A 265 5.92 8.50 7.78
C GLU A 265 6.15 8.66 6.27
N VAL A 266 5.64 9.74 5.68
CA VAL A 266 5.74 9.99 4.24
C VAL A 266 6.79 11.07 3.97
N TYR A 267 7.84 10.69 3.23
CA TYR A 267 8.92 11.57 2.81
C TYR A 267 8.87 11.79 1.30
N LEU A 268 9.33 12.95 0.84
CA LEU A 268 9.47 13.22 -0.59
C LEU A 268 10.83 12.73 -1.07
N ALA A 269 10.81 11.92 -2.14
CA ALA A 269 11.99 11.47 -2.85
C ALA A 269 11.94 11.94 -4.30
N GLU A 270 13.10 12.05 -4.93
CA GLU A 270 13.23 12.36 -6.35
C GLU A 270 14.12 11.37 -7.08
N SER A 271 13.89 11.25 -8.38
CA SER A 271 14.71 10.43 -9.26
C SER A 271 14.79 11.01 -10.68
N PRO A 272 15.95 10.96 -11.34
CA PRO A 272 16.07 11.31 -12.75
C PRO A 272 15.46 10.26 -13.68
N ASP A 273 15.35 9.00 -13.25
CA ASP A 273 15.06 7.85 -14.12
C ASP A 273 14.08 6.82 -13.54
N CYS A 274 13.50 7.11 -12.38
CA CYS A 274 12.61 6.21 -11.62
C CYS A 274 13.32 4.97 -11.04
N ILE A 275 14.66 4.93 -11.09
CA ILE A 275 15.50 3.82 -10.61
C ILE A 275 16.42 4.29 -9.48
N ARG A 276 17.12 5.41 -9.70
CA ARG A 276 18.05 6.00 -8.73
C ARG A 276 17.33 7.06 -7.93
N TRP A 277 17.03 6.77 -6.68
CA TRP A 277 16.25 7.63 -5.81
C TRP A 277 17.11 8.25 -4.72
N ARG A 278 16.73 9.46 -4.30
CA ARG A 278 17.25 10.13 -3.10
C ARG A 278 16.13 10.91 -2.42
N LEU A 279 16.26 11.16 -1.13
CA LEU A 279 15.35 12.07 -0.42
C LEU A 279 15.54 13.50 -0.91
N VAL A 280 14.43 14.25 -0.98
CA VAL A 280 14.44 15.70 -1.24
C VAL A 280 14.69 16.46 0.06
N SER A 281 14.16 15.96 1.17
CA SER A 281 14.35 16.50 2.52
C SER A 281 14.34 15.40 3.57
N HIS A 282 14.83 15.72 4.78
CA HIS A 282 14.77 14.83 5.96
C HIS A 282 13.55 15.10 6.84
N GLU A 283 12.52 15.76 6.29
CA GLU A 283 11.27 16.05 7.00
C GLU A 283 10.08 15.42 6.27
N PRO A 284 9.12 14.83 7.00
CA PRO A 284 7.94 14.24 6.38
C PRO A 284 7.04 15.33 5.79
N ILE A 285 6.47 15.07 4.62
CA ILE A 285 5.58 16.01 3.94
C ILE A 285 4.18 16.06 4.56
N ILE A 286 3.81 15.03 5.32
CA ILE A 286 2.58 14.98 6.10
C ILE A 286 3.00 14.83 7.56
N PRO A 287 2.98 15.93 8.34
CA PRO A 287 3.30 15.89 9.75
C PRO A 287 2.35 14.96 10.52
N SER A 288 2.84 14.39 11.61
CA SER A 288 1.98 13.62 12.53
C SER A 288 0.85 14.47 13.09
N GLY A 289 -0.30 13.85 13.27
CA GLY A 289 -1.46 14.48 13.91
C GLY A 289 -2.26 13.48 14.73
N ASP A 290 -3.35 13.94 15.32
CA ASP A 290 -4.05 13.25 16.41
C ASP A 290 -4.56 11.85 16.05
N TRP A 291 -4.98 11.63 14.80
CA TRP A 291 -5.54 10.35 14.34
C TRP A 291 -4.60 9.58 13.41
N HIS A 292 -3.46 10.17 13.02
CA HIS A 292 -2.48 9.58 12.10
C HIS A 292 -1.06 9.66 12.66
N SER A 293 -0.92 9.48 13.97
CA SER A 293 0.34 9.61 14.71
C SER A 293 1.27 8.40 14.59
N GLY A 294 0.79 7.25 14.11
CA GLY A 294 1.56 6.01 14.07
C GLY A 294 1.94 5.55 12.65
N ILE A 295 0.99 5.52 11.73
CA ILE A 295 1.23 5.12 10.33
C ILE A 295 0.61 6.16 9.41
N VAL A 296 1.37 6.61 8.42
CA VAL A 296 0.91 7.42 7.30
C VAL A 296 1.37 6.78 6.00
N THR A 297 0.43 6.53 5.09
CA THR A 297 0.66 6.00 3.74
C THR A 297 -0.15 6.84 2.75
N THR A 298 0.13 6.76 1.45
CA THR A 298 -0.54 7.60 0.45
C THR A 298 -1.30 6.77 -0.57
N ALA A 299 -2.23 7.39 -1.30
CA ALA A 299 -2.59 6.86 -2.61
C ALA A 299 -1.34 6.70 -3.50
N ASN A 300 -1.43 5.84 -4.51
CA ASN A 300 -0.34 5.59 -5.46
C ASN A 300 0.21 6.85 -6.13
N GLN A 301 -0.65 7.82 -6.44
CA GLN A 301 -0.29 9.07 -7.10
C GLN A 301 -1.12 10.23 -6.55
N PRO A 302 -0.57 11.46 -6.52
CA PRO A 302 -1.35 12.65 -6.23
C PRO A 302 -2.24 13.02 -7.42
N LEU A 303 -3.21 13.89 -7.20
CA LEU A 303 -3.99 14.53 -8.26
C LEU A 303 -3.56 15.99 -8.42
N LEU A 304 -3.39 16.45 -9.65
CA LEU A 304 -3.23 17.87 -9.95
C LEU A 304 -4.62 18.50 -10.13
N VAL A 305 -5.05 19.32 -9.17
CA VAL A 305 -6.38 19.95 -9.15
C VAL A 305 -6.21 21.44 -8.89
N GLY A 306 -6.65 22.29 -9.83
CA GLY A 306 -6.59 23.74 -9.67
C GLY A 306 -5.18 24.29 -9.46
N GLY A 307 -4.16 23.67 -10.06
CA GLY A 307 -2.75 24.06 -9.89
C GLY A 307 -2.07 23.53 -8.61
N LYS A 308 -2.79 22.77 -7.77
CA LYS A 308 -2.26 22.18 -6.53
C LYS A 308 -2.15 20.67 -6.63
N LEU A 309 -1.17 20.11 -5.95
CA LEU A 309 -1.11 18.68 -5.70
C LEU A 309 -2.02 18.33 -4.53
N ARG A 310 -3.09 17.63 -4.84
CA ARG A 310 -3.95 17.00 -3.84
C ARG A 310 -3.46 15.59 -3.56
N VAL A 311 -3.08 15.35 -2.32
CA VAL A 311 -2.57 14.06 -1.83
C VAL A 311 -3.58 13.48 -0.86
N TYR A 312 -4.13 12.31 -1.21
CA TYR A 312 -4.90 11.52 -0.26
C TYR A 312 -3.97 10.57 0.48
N PHE A 313 -4.18 10.43 1.78
CA PHE A 313 -3.33 9.62 2.65
C PHE A 313 -4.15 8.80 3.63
N GLY A 314 -3.73 7.56 3.87
CA GLY A 314 -4.23 6.71 4.94
C GLY A 314 -3.45 7.00 6.21
N GLY A 315 -4.14 7.09 7.34
CA GLY A 315 -3.54 7.37 8.64
C GLY A 315 -4.04 6.41 9.71
N SER A 316 -3.17 6.03 10.64
CA SER A 316 -3.51 5.30 11.87
C SER A 316 -2.84 5.95 13.07
N ASN A 317 -3.51 5.93 14.22
CA ASN A 317 -2.94 6.34 15.51
C ASN A 317 -2.09 5.24 16.18
N GLN A 318 -2.00 4.06 15.57
CA GLN A 318 -1.21 2.94 16.09
C GLN A 318 0.09 2.75 15.31
N LEU A 319 1.15 2.33 16.01
CA LEU A 319 2.38 1.89 15.37
C LEU A 319 2.15 0.58 14.60
N HIS A 320 2.91 0.40 13.52
CA HIS A 320 2.95 -0.85 12.79
C HIS A 320 3.39 -1.99 13.71
N GLY A 321 2.85 -3.20 13.53
CA GLY A 321 3.20 -4.40 14.30
C GLY A 321 2.56 -4.53 15.69
N LEU A 322 1.93 -3.49 16.25
CA LEU A 322 1.28 -3.59 17.58
C LEU A 322 0.13 -4.61 17.62
N TRP A 323 -0.58 -4.76 16.50
CA TRP A 323 -1.68 -5.71 16.39
C TRP A 323 -1.21 -7.18 16.49
N GLU A 324 0.00 -7.50 16.02
CA GLU A 324 0.59 -8.86 16.13
C GLU A 324 0.90 -9.22 17.59
N MET A 325 1.11 -8.20 18.43
CA MET A 325 1.28 -8.39 19.87
C MET A 325 -0.06 -8.47 20.64
N GLY A 326 -1.20 -8.34 19.94
CA GLY A 326 -2.51 -8.20 20.60
C GLY A 326 -2.64 -6.94 21.45
N ARG A 327 -1.81 -5.92 21.18
CA ARG A 327 -1.76 -4.65 21.92
C ARG A 327 -2.38 -3.49 21.15
N GLU A 328 -3.29 -3.81 20.23
CA GLU A 328 -4.07 -2.79 19.56
C GLU A 328 -5.02 -2.14 20.57
N GLY A 329 -4.85 -0.84 20.81
CA GLY A 329 -5.67 -0.10 21.76
C GLY A 329 -7.16 -0.12 21.36
N GLU A 330 -8.06 0.02 22.33
CA GLU A 330 -9.49 0.10 22.04
C GLU A 330 -9.86 1.31 21.17
N GLU A 331 -9.04 2.37 21.25
CA GLU A 331 -9.13 3.60 20.44
C GLU A 331 -8.37 3.52 19.10
N ALA A 332 -7.85 2.34 18.73
CA ALA A 332 -7.21 2.14 17.45
C ALA A 332 -8.20 2.42 16.31
N ARG A 333 -7.81 3.34 15.43
CA ARG A 333 -8.58 3.69 14.25
C ARG A 333 -7.66 3.97 13.08
N SER A 334 -8.11 3.63 11.89
CA SER A 334 -7.48 4.06 10.65
C SER A 334 -8.48 4.73 9.73
N CYS A 335 -8.10 5.89 9.21
CA CYS A 335 -8.95 6.76 8.41
C CYS A 335 -8.18 7.30 7.20
N ILE A 336 -8.87 8.02 6.32
CA ILE A 336 -8.27 8.68 5.16
C ILE A 336 -8.38 10.18 5.32
N GLY A 337 -7.25 10.86 5.08
CA GLY A 337 -7.12 12.31 5.01
C GLY A 337 -6.77 12.80 3.62
N MET A 338 -6.73 14.12 3.48
CA MET A 338 -6.33 14.81 2.27
C MET A 338 -5.44 15.99 2.69
N ALA A 339 -4.35 16.20 1.96
CA ALA A 339 -3.49 17.38 2.06
C ALA A 339 -3.36 18.02 0.67
N GLU A 340 -3.13 19.32 0.63
CA GLU A 340 -2.85 20.05 -0.61
C GLU A 340 -1.49 20.73 -0.51
N PHE A 341 -0.74 20.67 -1.61
CA PHE A 341 0.57 21.29 -1.74
C PHE A 341 0.59 22.17 -2.99
N GLU A 342 1.25 23.31 -2.90
CA GLU A 342 1.49 24.15 -4.08
C GLU A 342 2.49 23.45 -5.02
N VAL A 343 2.26 23.58 -6.33
CA VAL A 343 3.27 23.21 -7.34
C VAL A 343 4.20 24.41 -7.46
N LEU A 344 5.47 24.22 -7.12
CA LEU A 344 6.50 25.27 -7.10
C LEU A 344 6.88 25.74 -8.50
#